data_AF-A0A4V2AUH1-F1
#
_entry.id   AF-A0A4V2AUH1-F1
#
_cell.length_a   1.000
_cell.length_b   1.000
_cell.length_c   1.000
_cell.angle_alpha   90.00
_cell.angle_beta   90.00
_cell.angle_gamma   90.00
#
_symmetry.space_group_name_H-M   'P 1'
#
loop_
_entity.id
_entity.type
_entity.pdbx_description
1 polymer ?
#
loop_
_entity_poly.entity_id
_entity_poly.type
_entity_poly.pdbx_seq_one_letter_code
_entity_poly.pdbx_strand_id
1 'polypeptide(L)' 'MPLILSIDTSLEEASICIAEGERVIDMKKNLRQTDHAAWIQTAIGDTLRDAGKTMRDLSAVAVTAGPGSYT' A
#
# COMPACT_ATOMS: atom_id res chain seq x y z
N MET A 1 -14.00 12.05 -4.37
CA MET A 1 -14.11 10.56 -4.36
C MET A 1 -13.22 10.03 -3.25
N PRO A 2 -13.55 8.88 -2.62
CA PRO A 2 -12.75 8.37 -1.50
C PRO A 2 -11.35 7.98 -1.98
N LEU A 3 -10.34 8.39 -1.23
CA LEU A 3 -8.95 7.96 -1.43
C LEU A 3 -8.71 6.74 -0.53
N ILE A 4 -8.36 5.60 -1.11
CA ILE A 4 -8.16 4.33 -0.39
C ILE A 4 -6.69 3.93 -0.52
N LEU A 5 -6.07 3.58 0.60
CA LEU A 5 -4.77 2.92 0.65
C LEU A 5 -4.99 1.40 0.73
N SER A 6 -4.48 0.65 -0.22
CA SER A 6 -4.47 -0.81 -0.22
C SER A 6 -3.07 -1.33 0.12
N ILE A 7 -2.98 -2.30 1.02
CA ILE A 7 -1.74 -2.94 1.45
C ILE A 7 -1.88 -4.46 1.28
N ASP A 8 -0.95 -5.07 0.55
CA ASP A 8 -0.85 -6.51 0.42
C ASP A 8 0.59 -6.96 0.73
N THR A 9 0.75 -7.80 1.74
CA THR A 9 2.03 -8.46 2.09
C THR A 9 1.82 -9.96 2.28
N SER A 10 0.79 -10.52 1.65
CA SER A 10 0.36 -11.90 1.88
C SER A 10 1.27 -12.93 1.22
N LEU A 11 2.00 -12.56 0.15
CA LEU A 11 2.83 -13.46 -0.63
C LEU A 11 4.29 -12.97 -0.69
N GLU A 12 5.04 -13.42 -1.70
CA GLU A 12 6.46 -13.06 -1.90
C GLU A 12 6.67 -11.59 -2.28
N GLU A 13 5.66 -11.00 -2.93
CA GLU A 13 5.64 -9.59 -3.33
C GLU A 13 4.73 -8.81 -2.38
N ALA A 14 5.29 -7.81 -1.70
CA ALA A 14 4.51 -6.78 -1.04
C ALA A 14 4.13 -5.71 -2.06
N SER A 15 2.92 -5.19 -1.95
CA SER A 15 2.45 -4.07 -2.75
C SER A 15 1.65 -3.10 -1.91
N ILE A 16 1.74 -1.83 -2.29
CA ILE A 16 0.85 -0.79 -1.79
C ILE A 16 0.31 0.01 -2.98
N CYS A 17 -0.91 0.48 -2.85
CA CYS A 17 -1.59 1.25 -3.89
C CYS A 17 -2.45 2.32 -3.23
N ILE A 18 -2.48 3.52 -3.81
CA ILE A 18 -3.50 4.52 -3.50
C ILE A 18 -4.38 4.74 -4.72
N ALA A 19 -5.69 4.73 -4.51
CA ALA A 19 -6.68 4.92 -5.57
C ALA A 19 -7.77 5.91 -5.14
N GLU A 20 -8.22 6.74 -6.09
CA GLU A 20 -9.41 7.56 -5.94
C GLU A 20 -10.55 6.98 -6.80
N GLY A 21 -11.49 6.30 -6.14
CA GLY A 21 -12.51 5.49 -6.82
C GLY A 21 -11.90 4.41 -7.69
N GLU A 22 -12.13 4.44 -9.00
CA GLU A 22 -11.63 3.44 -9.97
C GLU A 22 -10.22 3.74 -10.50
N ARG A 23 -9.65 4.91 -10.14
CA ARG A 23 -8.36 5.35 -10.68
C ARG A 23 -7.24 5.10 -9.67
N VAL A 24 -6.28 4.26 -10.05
CA VAL A 24 -4.99 4.14 -9.37
C VAL A 24 -4.20 5.44 -9.57
N ILE A 25 -3.76 6.04 -8.46
CA ILE A 25 -2.96 7.27 -8.48
C ILE A 25 -1.47 6.92 -8.46
N ASP A 26 -1.07 6.02 -7.58
CA ASP A 26 0.30 5.50 -7.50
C ASP A 26 0.31 4.10 -6.85
N MET A 27 1.35 3.32 -7.17
CA MET A 27 1.56 1.96 -6.67
C MET A 27 3.05 1.68 -6.54
N LYS A 28 3.44 1.05 -5.42
CA LYS A 28 4.80 0.55 -5.21
C LYS A 28 4.74 -0.93 -4.88
N LYS A 29 5.80 -1.63 -5.27
CA LYS A 29 5.98 -3.07 -5.08
C LYS A 29 7.34 -3.37 -4.50
N ASN A 30 7.43 -4.45 -3.75
CA ASN A 30 8.68 -4.98 -3.23
C ASN A 30 8.70 -6.50 -3.35
N LEU A 31 9.66 -6.98 -4.13
CA LEU A 31 9.85 -8.40 -4.44
C LEU A 31 10.64 -9.16 -3.36
N ARG A 32 11.06 -8.49 -2.28
CA ARG A 32 11.90 -9.09 -1.23
C ARG A 32 11.04 -9.41 0.00
N GLN A 33 10.60 -10.65 0.13
CA GLN A 33 9.74 -11.08 1.24
C GLN A 33 10.28 -10.72 2.64
N THR A 34 11.59 -10.79 2.84
CA THR A 34 12.22 -10.60 4.16
C THR A 34 12.28 -9.15 4.65
N ASP A 35 11.99 -8.17 3.81
CA ASP A 35 12.07 -6.74 4.18
C ASP A 35 10.70 -6.02 4.17
N HIS A 36 9.60 -6.75 3.99
CA HIS A 36 8.25 -6.19 3.89
C HIS A 36 7.92 -5.24 5.05
N ALA A 37 8.17 -5.67 6.29
CA ALA A 37 7.89 -4.87 7.48
C ALA A 37 8.69 -3.55 7.51
N ALA A 38 9.95 -3.56 7.08
CA ALA A 38 10.79 -2.37 7.02
C ALA A 38 10.43 -1.45 5.84
N TRP A 39 9.88 -2.04 4.78
CA TRP A 39 9.55 -1.33 3.55
C TRP A 39 8.21 -0.60 3.58
N ILE A 40 7.17 -1.20 4.20
CA ILE A 40 5.78 -0.69 4.16
C ILE A 40 5.69 0.78 4.56
N GLN A 41 6.30 1.17 5.68
CA GLN A 41 6.18 2.54 6.19
C GLN A 41 6.76 3.56 5.19
N THR A 42 7.95 3.27 4.66
CA THR A 42 8.62 4.12 3.67
C THR A 42 7.82 4.18 2.38
N ALA A 43 7.32 3.02 1.92
CA ALA A 43 6.50 2.93 0.72
C ALA A 43 5.24 3.78 0.83
N ILE A 44 4.49 3.70 1.95
CA ILE A 44 3.27 4.48 2.16
C ILE A 44 3.58 5.98 2.11
N GLY A 45 4.65 6.40 2.81
CA GLY A 45 5.08 7.79 2.83
C GLY A 45 5.47 8.29 1.44
N ASP A 46 6.22 7.49 0.69
CA ASP A 46 6.63 7.83 -0.67
C ASP A 46 5.42 7.93 -1.61
N THR A 47 4.52 6.95 -1.57
CA THR A 47 3.35 6.90 -2.46
C THR A 47 2.39 8.08 -2.23
N LEU A 48 2.16 8.46 -0.97
CA LEU A 48 1.36 9.64 -0.66
C LEU A 48 2.05 10.93 -1.10
N ARG A 49 3.35 11.06 -0.82
CA ARG A 49 4.13 12.25 -1.21
C ARG A 49 4.18 12.42 -2.72
N ASP A 50 4.46 11.34 -3.46
CA ASP A 50 4.56 11.36 -4.92
C ASP A 50 3.20 11.71 -5.58
N ALA A 51 2.09 11.39 -4.90
CA ALA A 51 0.74 11.80 -5.29
C ALA A 51 0.28 13.17 -4.75
N GLY A 52 1.12 13.88 -3.99
CA GLY A 52 0.76 15.16 -3.37
C GLY A 52 -0.36 15.05 -2.32
N LYS A 53 -0.45 13.90 -1.64
CA LYS A 53 -1.45 13.57 -0.62
C LYS A 53 -0.81 13.37 0.75
N THR A 54 -1.66 13.29 1.76
CA THR A 54 -1.31 13.02 3.15
C THR A 54 -2.16 11.89 3.73
N MET A 55 -1.74 11.34 4.87
CA MET A 55 -2.53 10.35 5.60
C MET A 55 -3.94 10.85 5.97
N ARG A 56 -4.15 12.17 6.09
CA ARG A 56 -5.45 12.76 6.42
C ARG A 56 -6.44 12.75 5.26
N ASP A 57 -5.94 12.57 4.04
CA ASP A 57 -6.78 12.49 2.84
C ASP A 57 -7.38 11.09 2.65
N LEU A 58 -6.84 10.09 3.34
CA LEU A 58 -7.32 8.71 3.27
C LEU A 58 -8.71 8.60 3.89
N SER A 59 -9.62 8.01 3.12
CA SER A 59 -10.97 7.66 3.57
C SER A 59 -11.00 6.27 4.24
N ALA A 60 -10.11 5.37 3.84
CA ALA A 60 -9.99 4.03 4.40
C ALA A 60 -8.61 3.42 4.11
N VAL A 61 -8.27 2.38 4.87
CA VAL A 61 -7.15 1.47 4.60
C VAL A 61 -7.71 0.08 4.37
N ALA A 62 -7.43 -0.49 3.21
CA ALA A 62 -7.75 -1.87 2.85
C ALA A 62 -6.48 -2.73 3.01
N VAL A 63 -6.63 -3.90 3.63
CA VAL A 63 -5.52 -4.83 3.85
C VAL A 63 -5.95 -6.20 3.37
N THR A 64 -5.10 -6.86 2.58
CA THR A 64 -5.36 -8.24 2.14
C THR A 64 -5.37 -9.18 3.34
N ALA A 65 -6.47 -9.92 3.52
CA ALA A 65 -6.66 -10.84 4.65
C ALA A 65 -6.00 -12.22 4.47
N GLY A 66 -5.38 -12.48 3.31
CA GLY A 66 -4.81 -13.77 2.96
C GLY A 66 -5.78 -14.69 2.18
N PRO A 67 -5.46 -15.99 2.03
CA PRO A 67 -4.36 -16.72 2.68
C PRO A 67 -2.97 -16.24 2.23
N GLY A 68 -1.94 -16.52 3.02
CA GLY A 68 -0.60 -16.01 2.77
C GLY A 68 0.45 -16.48 3.78
N SER A 69 1.63 -15.85 3.76
CA SER A 69 2.67 -15.96 4.77
C SER A 69 2.08 -15.84 6.18
N TYR A 70 2.52 -16.71 7.09
CA TYR A 70 2.10 -16.68 8.50
C TYR A 70 2.91 -15.69 9.34
N THR A 71 4.10 -15.34 8.85
CA THR A 71 4.96 -14.26 9.34
C THR A 71 4.47 -12.92 8.85
#